data_AF-A0AAD8DEQ1-F1
#
_entry.id   AF-A0AAD8DEQ1-F1
#
_cell.length_a   1.000
_cell.length_b   1.000
_cell.length_c   1.000
_cell.angle_alpha   90.00
_cell.angle_beta   90.00
_cell.angle_gamma   90.00
#
_symmetry.space_group_name_H-M   'P 1'
#
loop_
_entity.id
_entity.type
_entity.pdbx_description
1 polymer ?
#
loop_
_entity_poly.entity_id
_entity_poly.type
_entity_poly.pdbx_seq_one_letter_code
_entity_poly.pdbx_strand_id
1 'polypeptide(L)'
;EESCSLKEILKPLENSLSSEVVCYNITRRNVWDGTVRAMSRPNFSPTKQMDIKFTDNEGISEGAVDLGGPKHEFLRLVLEYIRDHSGMFEGPQGKKFLLAVLPALKGNSYFYAGQLMAMSIIHGGPPPQFLSPVPSEALICGPDKVIVSAEDVANEEIRSQIILVSC
;
A
#
# COMPACT_ATOMS: atom_id res chain seq x y z
N GLU A 1 18.33 -20.45 16.19
CA GLU A 1 17.21 -19.60 15.78
C GLU A 1 16.26 -20.45 14.96
N GLU A 2 15.03 -20.66 15.42
CA GLU A 2 14.01 -21.33 14.61
C GLU A 2 13.66 -20.41 13.44
N SER A 3 14.00 -20.82 12.21
CA SER A 3 13.58 -20.07 11.03
C SER A 3 12.11 -20.40 10.76
N CYS A 4 11.20 -19.51 11.15
CA CYS A 4 9.80 -19.58 10.77
C CYS A 4 9.66 -19.14 9.30
N SER A 5 8.98 -19.92 8.47
CA SER A 5 8.77 -19.57 7.06
C SER A 5 7.72 -18.46 6.92
N LEU A 6 7.82 -17.63 5.87
CA LEU A 6 6.82 -16.60 5.58
C LEU A 6 5.40 -17.17 5.50
N LYS A 7 5.25 -18.40 4.97
CA LYS A 7 3.95 -19.09 4.90
C LYS A 7 3.38 -19.38 6.27
N GLU A 8 4.21 -19.77 7.24
CA GLU A 8 3.77 -20.04 8.61
C GLU A 8 3.36 -18.77 9.35
N ILE A 9 4.00 -17.63 9.05
CA ILE A 9 3.64 -16.32 9.60
C ILE A 9 2.32 -15.80 9.01
N LEU A 10 2.07 -16.02 7.72
CA LEU A 10 0.88 -15.51 7.03
C LEU A 10 -0.36 -16.36 7.28
N LYS A 11 -0.21 -17.67 7.45
CA LYS A 11 -1.33 -18.61 7.60
C LYS A 11 -2.34 -18.22 8.69
N PRO A 12 -1.95 -17.77 9.90
CA PRO A 12 -2.89 -17.28 10.90
C PRO A 12 -3.70 -16.05 10.44
N LEU A 13 -3.07 -15.14 9.68
CA LEU A 13 -3.71 -13.94 9.16
C LEU A 13 -4.69 -14.28 8.04
N GLU A 14 -4.30 -15.17 7.13
CA GLU A 14 -5.17 -15.68 6.07
C GLU A 14 -6.41 -16.39 6.65
N ASN A 15 -6.23 -17.18 7.72
CA ASN A 15 -7.33 -17.85 8.43
C ASN A 15 -8.26 -16.89 9.17
N SER A 16 -7.83 -15.65 9.43
CA SER A 16 -8.68 -14.61 10.05
C SER A 16 -9.66 -13.96 9.05
N LEU A 17 -9.50 -14.25 7.75
CA LEU A 17 -10.42 -13.77 6.73
C LEU A 17 -11.78 -14.45 6.87
N SER A 18 -12.86 -13.67 6.75
CA SER A 18 -14.21 -14.21 6.76
C SER A 18 -14.51 -14.99 5.49
N SER A 19 -15.42 -15.96 5.56
CA SER A 19 -15.93 -16.64 4.35
C SER A 19 -16.84 -15.76 3.48
N GLU A 20 -17.28 -14.60 3.96
CA GLU A 20 -18.08 -13.66 3.19
C GLU A 20 -17.23 -13.01 2.08
N VAL A 21 -17.72 -13.10 0.85
CA VAL A 21 -17.10 -12.50 -0.34
C VAL A 21 -17.84 -11.22 -0.70
N VAL A 22 -17.10 -10.12 -0.86
CA VAL A 22 -17.62 -8.83 -1.29
C VAL A 22 -17.08 -8.51 -2.68
N CYS A 23 -18.00 -8.20 -3.59
CA CYS A 23 -17.67 -7.78 -4.94
C CYS A 23 -17.41 -6.27 -5.00
N TYR A 24 -16.24 -5.89 -5.53
CA TYR A 24 -15.88 -4.51 -5.78
C TYR A 24 -15.76 -4.26 -7.29
N ASN A 25 -16.56 -3.32 -7.78
CA ASN A 25 -16.46 -2.84 -9.15
C ASN A 25 -15.47 -1.67 -9.17
N ILE A 26 -14.37 -1.84 -9.90
CA ILE A 26 -13.26 -0.87 -9.94
C ILE A 26 -12.92 -0.58 -11.40
N THR A 27 -12.60 0.67 -11.71
CA THR A 27 -12.10 1.05 -13.04
C THR A 27 -10.58 1.17 -13.00
N ARG A 28 -9.86 0.59 -13.96
CA ARG A 28 -8.38 0.64 -14.02
C ARG A 28 -7.86 2.07 -14.04
N ARG A 29 -8.53 2.96 -14.78
CA ARG A 29 -8.20 4.40 -14.89
C ARG A 29 -8.35 5.16 -13.58
N ASN A 30 -9.17 4.66 -12.66
CA ASN A 30 -9.44 5.32 -11.38
C ASN A 30 -9.36 4.33 -10.21
N VAL A 31 -8.28 3.55 -10.19
CA VAL A 31 -8.10 2.48 -9.21
C VAL A 31 -8.10 3.02 -7.78
N TRP A 32 -7.47 4.17 -7.53
CA TRP A 32 -7.37 4.74 -6.19
C TRP A 32 -8.69 5.31 -5.68
N ASP A 33 -9.30 6.28 -6.37
CA ASP A 33 -10.51 6.92 -5.84
C ASP A 33 -11.69 5.94 -5.79
N GLY A 34 -11.76 5.00 -6.75
CA GLY A 34 -12.74 3.91 -6.72
C GLY A 34 -12.58 3.03 -5.48
N THR A 35 -11.34 2.71 -5.13
CA THR A 35 -11.01 1.91 -3.94
C THR A 35 -11.29 2.67 -2.65
N VAL A 36 -10.82 3.92 -2.53
CA VAL A 36 -11.07 4.75 -1.34
C VAL A 36 -12.57 4.90 -1.09
N ARG A 37 -13.36 5.13 -2.16
CA ARG A 37 -14.82 5.19 -2.08
C ARG A 37 -15.45 3.87 -1.63
N ALA A 38 -14.89 2.73 -2.03
CA ALA A 38 -15.37 1.43 -1.56
C ALA A 38 -15.03 1.21 -0.08
N MET A 39 -13.82 1.59 0.35
CA MET A 39 -13.35 1.47 1.73
C MET A 39 -14.04 2.43 2.68
N SER A 40 -14.56 3.56 2.19
CA SER A 40 -15.31 4.52 2.99
C SER A 40 -16.77 4.10 3.26
N ARG A 41 -17.22 2.96 2.73
CA ARG A 41 -18.60 2.48 2.96
C ARG A 41 -18.74 1.95 4.39
N PRO A 42 -19.88 2.18 5.07
CA PRO A 42 -20.07 1.73 6.46
C PRO A 42 -19.94 0.21 6.67
N ASN A 43 -20.21 -0.58 5.63
CA ASN A 43 -20.15 -2.05 5.67
C ASN A 43 -18.84 -2.63 5.12
N PHE A 44 -17.87 -1.78 4.78
CA PHE A 44 -16.55 -2.24 4.37
C PHE A 44 -15.86 -2.94 5.53
N SER A 45 -15.16 -4.04 5.21
CA SER A 45 -14.28 -4.72 6.15
C SER A 45 -13.05 -5.24 5.41
N PRO A 46 -11.82 -4.99 5.92
CA PRO A 46 -10.58 -5.47 5.30
C PRO A 46 -10.40 -6.99 5.43
N THR A 47 -11.13 -7.65 6.34
CA THR A 47 -11.08 -9.10 6.58
C THR A 47 -12.07 -9.89 5.73
N LYS A 48 -12.97 -9.22 5.00
CA LYS A 48 -13.85 -9.91 4.04
C LYS A 48 -13.06 -10.30 2.79
N GLN A 49 -13.39 -11.46 2.22
CA GLN A 49 -12.82 -11.88 0.95
C GLN A 49 -13.26 -10.89 -0.14
N MET A 50 -12.38 -10.62 -1.09
CA MET A 50 -12.64 -9.65 -2.15
C MET A 50 -12.74 -10.34 -3.51
N ASP A 51 -13.84 -10.09 -4.20
CA ASP A 51 -13.99 -10.37 -5.63
C ASP A 51 -13.88 -9.06 -6.40
N ILE A 52 -13.03 -9.00 -7.40
CA ILE A 52 -12.78 -7.77 -8.17
C ILE A 52 -13.37 -7.91 -9.56
N LYS A 53 -14.17 -6.92 -9.95
CA LYS A 53 -14.66 -6.78 -11.32
C LYS A 53 -14.19 -5.46 -11.88
N PHE A 54 -13.36 -5.54 -12.92
CA PHE A 54 -12.99 -4.35 -13.65
C PHE A 54 -14.14 -3.90 -14.54
N THR A 55 -14.52 -2.63 -14.41
CA THR A 55 -15.57 -2.00 -15.22
C THR A 55 -15.06 -0.73 -15.87
N ASP A 56 -15.47 -0.48 -17.11
CA ASP A 56 -15.17 0.77 -17.78
C ASP A 56 -15.99 1.95 -17.22
N ASN A 57 -15.85 3.12 -17.85
CA ASN A 57 -16.56 4.32 -17.43
C ASN A 57 -18.08 4.25 -17.67
N GLU A 58 -18.55 3.30 -18.47
CA GLU A 58 -19.97 3.04 -18.76
C GLU A 58 -20.52 1.92 -17.86
N GLY A 59 -19.68 1.36 -16.97
CA GLY A 59 -20.05 0.28 -16.05
C GLY A 59 -20.02 -1.11 -16.69
N ILE A 60 -19.47 -1.24 -17.89
CA ILE A 60 -19.40 -2.50 -18.63
C ILE A 60 -18.16 -3.27 -18.16
N SER A 61 -18.31 -4.58 -17.95
CA SER A 61 -17.21 -5.46 -17.54
C SER A 61 -16.08 -5.46 -18.57
N GLU A 62 -14.85 -5.13 -18.16
CA GLU A 62 -13.66 -5.09 -19.01
C GLU A 62 -13.04 -6.48 -19.25
N GLY A 63 -13.60 -7.53 -18.63
CA GLY A 63 -13.05 -8.89 -18.68
C GLY A 63 -11.76 -9.07 -17.87
N ALA A 64 -11.34 -10.33 -17.68
CA ALA A 64 -10.06 -10.66 -17.07
C ALA A 64 -8.96 -10.57 -18.13
N VAL A 65 -7.97 -9.69 -17.91
CA VAL A 65 -6.90 -9.41 -18.86
C VAL A 65 -5.61 -10.17 -18.51
N ASP A 66 -5.43 -10.55 -17.23
CA ASP A 66 -4.18 -11.13 -16.73
C ASP A 66 -4.24 -12.65 -16.45
N LEU A 67 -3.05 -13.24 -16.25
CA LEU A 67 -2.85 -14.65 -15.88
C LEU A 67 -3.01 -14.89 -14.35
N GLY A 68 -3.23 -13.83 -13.55
CA GLY A 68 -3.20 -13.82 -12.08
C GLY A 68 -4.56 -13.60 -11.40
N GLY A 69 -5.62 -13.38 -12.17
CA GLY A 69 -6.97 -13.11 -11.69
C GLY A 69 -7.19 -11.64 -11.32
N PRO A 70 -8.42 -11.10 -11.51
CA PRO A 70 -8.71 -9.67 -11.29
C PRO A 70 -8.29 -9.11 -9.93
N LYS A 71 -8.33 -9.93 -8.87
CA LYS A 71 -7.88 -9.54 -7.52
C LYS A 71 -6.40 -9.22 -7.48
N HIS A 72 -5.57 -10.10 -8.05
CA HIS A 72 -4.13 -9.91 -8.03
C HIS A 72 -3.71 -8.70 -8.88
N GLU A 73 -4.34 -8.53 -10.06
CA GLU A 73 -4.17 -7.34 -10.90
C GLU A 73 -4.51 -6.05 -10.12
N PHE A 74 -5.66 -6.02 -9.45
CA PHE A 74 -6.10 -4.90 -8.65
C PHE A 74 -5.12 -4.51 -7.55
N LEU A 75 -4.68 -5.49 -6.76
CA LEU A 75 -3.73 -5.25 -5.67
C LEU A 75 -2.40 -4.70 -6.21
N ARG A 76 -1.93 -5.21 -7.37
CA ARG A 76 -0.76 -4.65 -8.04
C ARG A 76 -0.98 -3.19 -8.46
N LEU A 77 -2.08 -2.90 -9.16
CA LEU A 77 -2.39 -1.56 -9.68
C LEU A 77 -2.54 -0.53 -8.56
N VAL A 78 -3.22 -0.86 -7.47
CA VAL A 78 -3.41 0.07 -6.36
C VAL A 78 -2.11 0.35 -5.61
N LEU A 79 -1.23 -0.65 -5.45
CA LEU A 79 0.09 -0.45 -4.86
C LEU A 79 1.02 0.38 -5.76
N GLU A 80 0.97 0.17 -7.08
CA GLU A 80 1.67 1.02 -8.05
C GLU A 80 1.19 2.48 -7.98
N TYR A 81 -0.13 2.69 -7.86
CA TYR A 81 -0.68 4.03 -7.66
C TYR A 81 -0.16 4.65 -6.36
N ILE A 82 -0.23 3.92 -5.24
CA ILE A 82 0.27 4.39 -3.95
C ILE A 82 1.75 4.79 -4.06
N ARG A 83 2.57 3.96 -4.71
CA ARG A 83 4.01 4.18 -4.87
C ARG A 83 4.35 5.39 -5.74
N ASP A 84 3.68 5.55 -6.88
CA ASP A 84 4.14 6.44 -7.96
C ASP A 84 3.27 7.69 -8.15
N HIS A 85 1.99 7.64 -7.78
CA HIS A 85 1.01 8.66 -8.15
C HIS A 85 0.29 9.32 -6.96
N SER A 86 0.38 8.74 -5.76
CA SER A 86 -0.36 9.26 -4.60
C SER A 86 0.17 10.59 -4.05
N GLY A 87 1.43 10.93 -4.35
CA GLY A 87 2.13 12.07 -3.73
C GLY A 87 2.46 11.88 -2.24
N MET A 88 2.16 10.71 -1.65
CA MET A 88 2.46 10.43 -0.23
C MET A 88 3.90 9.98 0.01
N PHE A 89 4.62 9.65 -1.07
CA PHE A 89 5.95 9.07 -1.01
C PHE A 89 6.93 9.77 -1.95
N GLU A 90 8.17 9.92 -1.51
CA GLU A 90 9.28 10.48 -2.29
C GLU A 90 10.51 9.58 -2.27
N GLY A 91 11.52 9.92 -3.06
CA GLY A 91 12.75 9.13 -3.23
C GLY A 91 12.71 8.19 -4.45
N PRO A 92 13.82 7.48 -4.72
CA PRO A 92 13.98 6.66 -5.91
C PRO A 92 13.13 5.37 -5.85
N GLN A 93 13.05 4.67 -6.98
CA GLN A 93 12.34 3.39 -7.07
C GLN A 93 12.92 2.37 -6.08
N GLY A 94 12.06 1.72 -5.31
CA GLY A 94 12.47 0.73 -4.30
C GLY A 94 13.04 1.32 -3.00
N LYS A 95 13.15 2.65 -2.88
CA LYS A 95 13.62 3.33 -1.66
C LYS A 95 12.76 4.57 -1.40
N LYS A 96 11.47 4.35 -1.13
CA LYS A 96 10.49 5.40 -0.88
C LYS A 96 10.41 5.78 0.60
N PHE A 97 10.37 7.08 0.87
CA PHE A 97 10.15 7.68 2.19
C PHE A 97 8.78 8.35 2.23
N LEU A 98 8.19 8.48 3.42
CA LEU A 98 6.93 9.18 3.64
C LEU A 98 7.15 10.69 3.50
N LEU A 99 6.35 11.33 2.65
CA LEU A 99 6.25 12.78 2.59
C LEU A 99 5.18 13.26 3.58
N ALA A 100 5.35 14.41 4.22
CA ALA A 100 4.34 14.97 5.12
C ALA A 100 3.35 15.87 4.35
N VAL A 101 2.30 15.27 3.76
CA VAL A 101 1.32 15.98 2.92
C VAL A 101 0.01 16.23 3.68
N LEU A 102 -0.27 17.50 4.02
CA LEU A 102 -1.44 17.88 4.80
C LEU A 102 -2.80 17.45 4.19
N PRO A 103 -3.05 17.64 2.87
CA PRO A 103 -4.27 17.12 2.25
C PRO A 103 -4.45 15.61 2.41
N ALA A 104 -3.38 14.84 2.21
CA ALA A 104 -3.39 13.38 2.35
C ALA A 104 -3.65 12.95 3.81
N LEU A 105 -3.12 13.71 4.78
CA LEU A 105 -3.39 13.47 6.20
C LEU A 105 -4.86 13.74 6.55
N LYS A 106 -5.41 14.89 6.13
CA LYS A 106 -6.82 15.23 6.37
C LYS A 106 -7.80 14.28 5.66
N GLY A 107 -7.40 13.75 4.51
CA GLY A 107 -8.19 12.83 3.69
C GLY A 107 -8.02 11.35 4.05
N ASN A 108 -7.35 11.01 5.16
CA ASN A 108 -7.05 9.63 5.57
C ASN A 108 -6.28 8.80 4.52
N SER A 109 -5.58 9.42 3.58
CA SER A 109 -4.91 8.70 2.48
C SER A 109 -3.82 7.76 2.99
N TYR A 110 -3.05 8.17 4.01
CA TYR A 110 -2.04 7.29 4.63
C TYR A 110 -2.68 6.07 5.32
N PHE A 111 -3.85 6.26 5.95
CA PHE A 111 -4.59 5.16 6.56
C PHE A 111 -5.06 4.17 5.50
N TYR A 112 -5.67 4.65 4.42
CA TYR A 112 -6.11 3.80 3.31
C TYR A 112 -4.93 3.08 2.64
N ALA A 113 -3.80 3.77 2.44
CA ALA A 113 -2.59 3.16 1.88
C ALA A 113 -2.05 2.04 2.78
N GLY A 114 -1.91 2.28 4.08
CA GLY A 114 -1.46 1.25 5.03
C GLY A 114 -2.40 0.05 5.10
N GLN A 115 -3.72 0.30 5.08
CA GLN A 115 -4.71 -0.77 5.03
C GLN A 115 -4.62 -1.58 3.74
N LEU A 116 -4.43 -0.93 2.58
CA LEU A 116 -4.26 -1.62 1.29
C LEU A 116 -2.95 -2.40 1.21
N MET A 117 -1.87 -1.89 1.79
CA MET A 117 -0.60 -2.61 1.93
C MET A 117 -0.80 -3.91 2.71
N ALA A 118 -1.47 -3.84 3.87
CA ALA A 118 -1.77 -5.00 4.70
C ALA A 118 -2.72 -5.99 3.98
N MET A 119 -3.77 -5.48 3.33
CA MET A 119 -4.68 -6.29 2.54
C MET A 119 -3.96 -7.00 1.40
N SER A 120 -3.03 -6.34 0.71
CA SER A 120 -2.27 -6.99 -0.36
C SER A 120 -1.52 -8.22 0.15
N ILE A 121 -0.91 -8.14 1.33
CA ILE A 121 -0.19 -9.26 1.95
C ILE A 121 -1.16 -10.39 2.32
N ILE A 122 -2.25 -10.09 3.04
CA ILE A 122 -3.16 -11.11 3.59
C ILE A 122 -4.03 -11.76 2.49
N HIS A 123 -4.35 -11.03 1.41
CA HIS A 123 -5.16 -11.54 0.30
C HIS A 123 -4.34 -12.24 -0.80
N GLY A 124 -3.02 -12.38 -0.60
CA GLY A 124 -2.10 -13.06 -1.53
C GLY A 124 -1.72 -12.23 -2.76
N GLY A 125 -1.81 -10.91 -2.67
CA GLY A 125 -1.29 -9.97 -3.66
C GLY A 125 0.22 -9.68 -3.50
N PRO A 126 0.77 -8.78 -4.31
CA PRO A 126 2.17 -8.39 -4.21
C PRO A 126 2.42 -7.62 -2.91
N PRO A 127 3.53 -7.86 -2.17
CA PRO A 127 3.85 -7.08 -1.00
C PRO A 127 4.32 -5.66 -1.40
N PRO A 128 4.23 -4.66 -0.50
CA PRO A 128 4.63 -3.27 -0.76
C PRO A 128 6.17 -3.09 -0.75
N GLN A 129 6.87 -3.70 -1.72
CA GLN A 129 8.34 -3.73 -1.82
C GLN A 129 8.97 -2.41 -2.30
N PHE A 130 8.38 -1.26 -1.99
CA PHE A 130 8.87 0.03 -2.44
C PHE A 130 9.35 0.94 -1.32
N LEU A 131 9.02 0.61 -0.07
CA LEU A 131 9.44 1.37 1.10
C LEU A 131 10.95 1.23 1.33
N SER A 132 11.61 2.31 1.74
CA SER A 132 12.98 2.24 2.23
C SER A 132 13.05 1.55 3.59
N PRO A 133 14.25 1.17 4.07
CA PRO A 133 14.41 0.52 5.38
C PRO A 133 13.83 1.33 6.52
N VAL A 134 14.04 2.65 6.54
CA VAL A 134 13.58 3.56 7.61
C VAL A 134 12.06 3.46 7.90
N PRO A 135 11.14 3.74 6.95
CA PRO A 135 9.71 3.60 7.19
C PRO A 135 9.30 2.14 7.43
N SER A 136 10.01 1.16 6.85
CA SER A 136 9.73 -0.26 7.08
C SER A 136 10.03 -0.66 8.54
N GLU A 137 11.17 -0.23 9.07
CA GLU A 137 11.55 -0.43 10.47
C GLU A 137 10.64 0.36 11.41
N ALA A 138 10.23 1.57 11.02
CA ALA A 138 9.29 2.38 11.81
C ALA A 138 7.94 1.68 11.98
N LEU A 139 7.45 0.99 10.95
CA LEU A 139 6.23 0.20 11.01
C LEU A 139 6.36 -1.01 11.94
N ILE A 140 7.55 -1.60 12.05
CA ILE A 140 7.79 -2.80 12.86
C ILE A 140 8.06 -2.45 14.33
N CYS A 141 8.95 -1.48 14.56
CA CYS A 141 9.52 -1.16 15.87
C CYS A 141 8.91 0.08 16.53
N GLY A 142 8.21 0.91 15.75
CA GLY A 142 7.77 2.25 16.11
C GLY A 142 8.77 3.32 15.67
N PRO A 143 8.31 4.53 15.31
CA PRO A 143 9.18 5.59 14.78
C PRO A 143 10.24 6.06 15.77
N ASP A 144 9.97 6.00 17.08
CA ASP A 144 10.89 6.45 18.14
C ASP A 144 12.15 5.58 18.27
N LYS A 145 12.15 4.38 17.66
CA LYS A 145 13.26 3.42 17.75
C LYS A 145 14.10 3.37 16.47
N VAL A 146 13.72 4.10 15.44
CA VAL A 146 14.44 4.09 14.16
C VAL A 146 15.53 5.13 14.21
N ILE A 147 16.74 4.71 13.84
CA ILE A 147 17.88 5.60 13.69
C ILE A 147 17.85 6.13 12.26
N VAL A 148 17.83 7.46 12.12
CA VAL A 148 17.83 8.15 10.82
C VAL A 148 19.11 8.96 10.67
N SER A 149 19.59 9.05 9.44
CA SER A 149 20.78 9.81 9.07
C SER A 149 20.48 10.84 7.99
N ALA A 150 21.41 11.74 7.71
CA ALA A 150 21.28 12.67 6.59
C ALA A 150 21.11 11.95 5.24
N GLU A 151 21.65 10.73 5.11
CA GLU A 151 21.53 9.92 3.88
C GLU A 151 20.12 9.37 3.62
N ASP A 152 19.25 9.46 4.62
CA ASP A 152 17.84 9.06 4.52
C ASP A 152 16.95 10.22 4.06
N VAL A 153 17.51 11.42 3.90
CA VAL A 153 16.82 12.57 3.34
C VAL A 153 16.76 12.42 1.81
N ALA A 154 15.56 12.21 1.29
CA ALA A 154 15.34 12.01 -0.15
C ALA A 154 15.62 13.27 -0.99
N ASN A 155 15.44 14.46 -0.40
CA ASN A 155 15.72 15.72 -1.07
C ASN A 155 17.23 16.02 -1.03
N GLU A 156 17.87 15.98 -2.20
CA GLU A 156 19.30 16.19 -2.39
C GLU A 156 19.81 17.55 -1.85
N GLU A 157 19.04 18.61 -2.06
CA GLU A 157 19.40 19.96 -1.62
C GLU A 157 19.36 20.05 -0.09
N ILE A 158 18.28 19.59 0.53
CA ILE A 158 18.12 19.55 1.99
C ILE A 158 19.20 18.67 2.61
N ARG A 159 19.45 17.49 2.03
CA ARG A 159 20.52 16.58 2.48
C ARG A 159 21.88 17.27 2.48
N SER A 160 22.22 17.95 1.38
CA SER A 160 23.50 18.65 1.25
C SER A 160 23.66 19.73 2.33
N GLN A 161 22.59 20.48 2.62
CA GLN A 161 22.61 21.51 3.68
C GLN A 161 22.75 20.89 5.07
N ILE A 162 22.08 19.78 5.36
CA ILE A 162 22.19 19.09 6.66
C ILE A 162 23.61 18.58 6.89
N ILE A 163 24.22 17.98 5.87
CA ILE A 163 25.60 17.49 5.94
C ILE A 163 26.54 18.66 6.22
N LEU A 164 26.36 19.79 5.54
CA LEU A 164 27.21 20.97 5.71
C LEU A 164 27.15 21.57 7.12
N VAL A 165 25.98 21.55 7.78
CA VAL A 165 25.80 22.09 9.14
C VAL A 165 26.20 21.09 10.24
N SER A 166 26.32 19.80 9.89
CA SER A 166 26.69 18.73 10.81
C SER A 166 28.22 18.46 10.86
N CYS A 167 29.00 19.18 10.03
CA CYS A 167 30.47 19.22 10.06
C CYS A 167 30.98 20.39 10.92
#